data_AF-A0A831ZRU4-F1
#
_entry.id   AF-A0A831ZRU4-F1
#
_cell.length_a   1.000
_cell.length_b   1.000
_cell.length_c   1.000
_cell.angle_alpha   90.00
_cell.angle_beta   90.00
_cell.angle_gamma   90.00
#
_symmetry.space_group_name_H-M   'P 1'
#
loop_
_entity.id
_entity.type
_entity.pdbx_description
1 polymer ?
#
loop_
_entity_poly.entity_id
_entity_poly.type
_entity_poly.pdbx_seq_one_letter_code
_entity_poly.pdbx_strand_id
1 'polypeptide(L)'
;MYHPKSIIDLIAGNVRATRNPFGAFPWALNRWWKGMRLSRDGDTLLATGLMVQSVPFIEKITGHLERLEETRWAPYVGYGTWIPKKLVQVGSLFMVTPKERAPYDRILQDVVKLLRHSGIRFAYRPELDFYSGILLYDLGDEEAFSEHARFVAGRLKRAGVKTLITVDPHTTYAFKVLYPRVAGVSFNVRPYFELVRLEAPPNGHRVTVHDPCFFGRYLKMSQVPRRVLRRAGVTVCDVQHSGTLTHCCGGPAESVSPKLSRQIMERRVAQLQKTEAPIVAMCPICLGNLKKVGADVQDFASYLVQNILEPSSVVPPRLGT
;
A
#
# COMPACT_ATOMS: atom_id res chain seq x y z
N MET A 1 -13.69 24.38 -4.35
CA MET A 1 -13.35 22.96 -4.61
C MET A 1 -12.64 22.88 -5.96
N TYR A 2 -11.46 22.27 -6.03
CA TYR A 2 -10.77 22.03 -7.31
C TYR A 2 -11.53 20.98 -8.12
N HIS A 3 -11.46 21.02 -9.45
CA HIS A 3 -12.17 20.05 -10.29
C HIS A 3 -11.47 18.69 -10.21
N PRO A 4 -12.15 17.59 -9.83
CA PRO A 4 -11.52 16.27 -9.65
C PRO A 4 -10.69 15.83 -10.87
N LYS A 5 -11.21 16.12 -12.07
CA LYS A 5 -10.54 15.88 -13.35
C LYS A 5 -9.12 16.43 -13.40
N SER A 6 -8.84 17.59 -12.81
CA SER A 6 -7.50 18.18 -12.81
C SER A 6 -6.46 17.36 -12.04
N ILE A 7 -6.87 16.70 -10.94
CA ILE A 7 -6.00 15.79 -10.20
C ILE A 7 -5.74 14.52 -10.99
N ILE A 8 -6.78 14.00 -11.65
CA ILE A 8 -6.70 12.83 -12.52
C ILE A 8 -5.72 13.08 -13.67
N ASP A 9 -5.91 14.19 -14.40
CA ASP A 9 -5.05 14.59 -15.52
C ASP A 9 -3.58 14.79 -15.08
N LEU A 10 -3.36 15.34 -13.88
CA LEU A 10 -2.03 15.50 -13.31
C LEU A 10 -1.36 14.15 -13.05
N ILE A 11 -2.08 13.22 -12.41
CA ILE A 11 -1.59 11.87 -12.10
C ILE A 11 -1.31 11.11 -13.39
N ALA A 12 -2.24 11.11 -14.35
CA ALA A 12 -2.08 10.48 -15.65
C ALA A 12 -0.86 11.04 -16.40
N GLY A 13 -0.72 12.37 -16.46
CA GLY A 13 0.44 13.03 -17.06
C GLY A 13 1.76 12.65 -16.38
N ASN A 14 1.76 12.47 -15.06
CA ASN A 14 2.93 12.01 -14.32
C ASN A 14 3.26 10.54 -14.61
N VAL A 15 2.26 9.65 -14.63
CA VAL A 15 2.47 8.24 -14.97
C VAL A 15 3.00 8.08 -16.39
N ARG A 16 2.48 8.83 -17.36
CA ARG A 16 2.99 8.82 -18.74
C ARG A 16 4.46 9.26 -18.81
N ALA A 17 4.83 10.30 -18.05
CA ALA A 17 6.19 10.86 -18.08
C ALA A 17 7.22 10.03 -17.28
N THR A 18 6.85 9.53 -16.10
CA THR A 18 7.82 9.00 -15.13
C THR A 18 7.47 7.60 -14.63
N ARG A 19 6.39 7.00 -15.14
CA ARG A 19 5.89 5.68 -14.76
C ARG A 19 5.53 5.56 -13.28
N ASN A 20 5.25 6.68 -12.61
CA ASN A 20 4.74 6.76 -11.25
C ASN A 20 3.86 8.01 -11.08
N PRO A 21 2.91 8.02 -10.11
CA PRO A 21 1.87 9.05 -10.04
C PRO A 21 2.37 10.43 -9.56
N PHE A 22 3.58 10.52 -8.98
CA PHE A 22 4.10 11.78 -8.42
C PHE A 22 5.05 12.53 -9.34
N GLY A 23 5.32 12.00 -10.53
CA GLY A 23 6.33 12.59 -11.40
C GLY A 23 7.74 12.45 -10.81
N ALA A 24 7.96 11.54 -9.87
CA ALA A 24 9.23 11.42 -9.17
C ALA A 24 10.27 10.63 -9.98
N PHE A 25 11.55 10.84 -9.69
CA PHE A 25 12.58 9.96 -10.22
C PHE A 25 12.40 8.53 -9.66
N PRO A 26 12.48 7.46 -10.49
CA PRO A 26 12.31 6.08 -10.01
C PRO A 26 13.25 5.71 -8.87
N TRP A 27 14.52 6.14 -8.94
CA TRP A 27 15.51 5.91 -7.89
C TRP A 27 15.27 6.73 -6.61
N ALA A 28 14.52 7.84 -6.69
CA ALA A 28 14.15 8.64 -5.53
C ALA A 28 12.97 8.01 -4.77
N LEU A 29 12.02 7.43 -5.52
CA LEU A 29 10.86 6.74 -4.97
C LEU A 29 11.23 5.35 -4.42
N ASN A 30 12.05 4.57 -5.13
CA ASN A 30 12.31 3.17 -4.79
C ASN A 30 13.74 2.94 -4.25
N ARG A 31 13.90 2.99 -2.91
CA ARG A 31 15.20 2.87 -2.23
C ARG A 31 15.26 1.84 -1.09
N TRP A 32 14.12 1.30 -0.66
CA TRP A 32 13.99 0.41 0.51
C TRP A 32 14.93 -0.81 0.49
N TRP A 33 15.25 -1.29 -0.71
CA TRP A 33 16.07 -2.48 -0.95
C TRP A 33 17.58 -2.23 -0.84
N LYS A 34 18.03 -0.97 -0.83
CA LYS A 34 19.45 -0.63 -0.75
C LYS A 34 20.03 -1.15 0.56
N GLY A 35 21.16 -1.86 0.47
CA GLY A 35 21.79 -2.54 1.61
C GLY A 35 21.24 -3.94 1.90
N MET A 36 20.18 -4.37 1.23
CA MET A 36 19.67 -5.75 1.35
C MET A 36 20.30 -6.67 0.30
N ARG A 37 20.71 -7.87 0.74
CA ARG A 37 21.22 -8.93 -0.16
C ARG A 37 20.07 -9.68 -0.84
N LEU A 38 19.43 -9.08 -1.85
CA LEU A 38 18.30 -9.70 -2.57
C LEU A 38 18.77 -10.35 -3.87
N SER A 39 18.31 -11.58 -4.13
CA SER A 39 18.57 -12.26 -5.41
C SER A 39 18.00 -11.46 -6.57
N ARG A 40 18.73 -11.43 -7.70
CA ARG A 40 18.23 -10.91 -8.98
C ARG A 40 17.70 -12.03 -9.88
N ASP A 41 18.02 -13.27 -9.55
CA ASP A 41 17.74 -14.46 -10.37
C ASP A 41 16.44 -15.13 -9.96
N GLY A 42 15.71 -15.61 -10.97
CA GLY A 42 14.46 -16.35 -10.83
C GLY A 42 13.27 -15.70 -11.54
N ASP A 43 12.25 -16.51 -11.78
CA ASP A 43 10.98 -16.12 -12.42
C ASP A 43 9.90 -15.67 -11.42
N THR A 44 10.20 -15.76 -10.11
CA THR A 44 9.36 -15.27 -9.02
C THR A 44 9.88 -13.93 -8.53
N LEU A 45 9.13 -12.86 -8.77
CA LEU A 45 9.52 -11.49 -8.46
C LEU A 45 8.69 -10.93 -7.29
N LEU A 46 9.34 -10.33 -6.30
CA LEU A 46 8.67 -9.47 -5.34
C LEU A 46 8.34 -8.13 -6.03
N ALA A 47 7.06 -7.83 -6.17
CA ALA A 47 6.55 -6.63 -6.82
C ALA A 47 5.77 -5.79 -5.81
N THR A 48 6.28 -4.61 -5.48
CA THR A 48 5.64 -3.73 -4.51
C THR A 48 4.58 -2.85 -5.16
N GLY A 49 4.59 -2.75 -6.50
CA GLY A 49 3.71 -1.85 -7.24
C GLY A 49 3.93 -0.38 -6.90
N LEU A 50 5.06 -0.07 -6.24
CA LEU A 50 5.44 1.21 -5.66
C LEU A 50 4.44 1.81 -4.65
N MET A 51 3.41 1.08 -4.21
CA MET A 51 2.32 1.65 -3.39
C MET A 51 2.78 2.02 -1.98
N VAL A 52 3.54 1.15 -1.30
CA VAL A 52 4.07 1.44 0.04
C VAL A 52 5.05 2.61 -0.02
N GLN A 53 5.92 2.65 -1.03
CA GLN A 53 6.88 3.73 -1.26
C GLN A 53 6.20 5.07 -1.58
N SER A 54 4.97 5.02 -2.11
CA SER A 54 4.18 6.18 -2.52
C SER A 54 3.51 6.91 -1.36
N VAL A 55 3.23 6.23 -0.24
CA VAL A 55 2.46 6.79 0.87
C VAL A 55 3.00 8.12 1.41
N PRO A 56 4.30 8.29 1.72
CA PRO A 56 4.77 9.56 2.26
C PRO A 56 4.63 10.73 1.27
N PHE A 57 4.64 10.45 -0.05
CA PHE A 57 4.34 11.46 -1.07
C PHE A 57 2.84 11.81 -1.07
N ILE A 58 1.97 10.80 -0.97
CA ILE A 58 0.51 11.00 -0.87
C ILE A 58 0.18 11.84 0.36
N GLU A 59 0.75 11.53 1.52
CA GLU A 59 0.50 12.25 2.77
C GLU A 59 0.89 13.73 2.66
N LYS A 60 2.06 14.03 2.08
CA LYS A 60 2.48 15.42 1.83
C LYS A 60 1.54 16.13 0.89
N ILE A 61 1.26 15.55 -0.28
CA ILE A 61 0.43 16.17 -1.31
C ILE A 61 -0.99 16.41 -0.78
N THR A 62 -1.59 15.41 -0.15
CA THR A 62 -2.95 15.52 0.41
C THR A 62 -3.01 16.52 1.55
N GLY A 63 -2.00 16.58 2.44
CA GLY A 63 -1.93 17.62 3.47
C GLY A 63 -1.71 19.04 2.92
N HIS A 64 -1.13 19.19 1.73
CA HIS A 64 -1.12 20.46 1.01
C HIS A 64 -2.49 20.78 0.38
N LEU A 65 -3.13 19.79 -0.25
CA LEU A 65 -4.45 19.95 -0.85
C LEU A 65 -5.53 20.31 0.18
N GLU A 66 -5.54 19.66 1.35
CA GLU A 66 -6.45 19.94 2.47
C GLU A 66 -6.32 21.41 2.94
N ARG A 67 -5.08 21.91 3.05
CA ARG A 67 -4.84 23.33 3.39
C ARG A 67 -5.27 24.30 2.30
N LEU A 68 -5.23 23.88 1.04
CA LEU A 68 -5.62 24.71 -0.10
C LEU A 68 -7.12 24.72 -0.34
N GLU A 69 -7.85 23.65 0.03
CA GLU A 69 -9.29 23.49 -0.24
C GLU A 69 -10.13 24.65 0.32
N GLU A 70 -9.76 25.15 1.50
CA GLU A 70 -10.42 26.26 2.20
C GLU A 70 -9.91 27.65 1.80
N THR A 71 -9.03 27.74 0.78
CA THR A 71 -8.43 29.01 0.35
C THR A 71 -8.92 29.46 -1.02
N ARG A 72 -8.73 30.75 -1.33
CA ARG A 72 -9.01 31.33 -2.66
C ARG A 72 -8.20 30.70 -3.80
N TRP A 73 -7.17 29.91 -3.48
CA TRP A 73 -6.29 29.24 -4.44
C TRP A 73 -6.81 27.89 -4.92
N ALA A 74 -7.88 27.34 -4.33
CA ALA A 74 -8.44 26.05 -4.74
C ALA A 74 -8.74 25.94 -6.26
N PRO A 75 -9.26 26.96 -6.96
CA PRO A 75 -9.48 26.87 -8.41
C PRO A 75 -8.19 26.73 -9.24
N TYR A 76 -7.04 27.11 -8.67
CA TYR A 76 -5.77 27.19 -9.38
C TYR A 76 -4.96 25.88 -9.33
N VAL A 77 -5.41 24.86 -8.58
CA VAL A 77 -4.72 23.56 -8.49
C VAL A 77 -4.55 22.91 -9.88
N GLY A 78 -5.49 23.13 -10.79
CA GLY A 78 -5.42 22.61 -12.16
C GLY A 78 -4.27 23.14 -13.01
N TYR A 79 -3.74 24.33 -12.71
CA TYR A 79 -2.55 24.87 -13.37
C TYR A 79 -1.28 24.06 -13.04
N GLY A 80 -1.32 23.16 -12.05
CA GLY A 80 -0.25 22.20 -11.80
C GLY A 80 0.06 21.30 -13.01
N THR A 81 -0.91 21.09 -13.90
CA THR A 81 -0.71 20.35 -15.15
C THR A 81 0.23 21.07 -16.13
N TRP A 82 0.37 22.39 -16.01
CA TRP A 82 1.23 23.23 -16.85
C TRP A 82 2.66 23.32 -16.33
N ILE A 83 2.93 22.84 -15.10
CA ILE A 83 4.28 22.81 -14.55
C ILE A 83 5.13 21.84 -15.39
N PRO A 84 6.27 22.29 -15.95
CA PRO A 84 7.18 21.42 -16.67
C PRO A 84 7.53 20.15 -15.89
N LYS A 85 7.35 18.98 -16.49
CA LYS A 85 7.54 17.68 -15.79
C LYS A 85 8.94 17.51 -15.21
N LYS A 86 9.97 18.10 -15.81
CA LYS A 86 11.33 18.16 -15.25
C LYS A 86 11.39 18.91 -13.93
N LEU A 87 10.62 20.00 -13.77
CA LEU A 87 10.54 20.73 -12.50
C LEU A 87 9.82 19.91 -11.43
N VAL A 88 8.72 19.23 -11.79
CA VAL A 88 8.03 18.29 -10.88
C VAL A 88 8.98 17.18 -10.42
N GLN A 89 9.74 16.61 -11.35
CA GLN A 89 10.76 15.60 -11.05
C GLN A 89 11.82 16.11 -10.07
N VAL A 90 12.40 17.28 -10.32
CA VAL A 90 13.42 17.87 -9.42
C VAL A 90 12.81 18.19 -8.06
N GLY A 91 11.61 18.79 -8.02
CA GLY A 91 10.89 19.11 -6.79
C GLY A 91 10.59 17.88 -5.94
N SER A 92 10.32 16.73 -6.58
CA SER A 92 10.06 15.46 -5.86
C SER A 92 11.23 15.01 -4.97
N LEU A 93 12.47 15.42 -5.28
CA LEU A 93 13.66 15.06 -4.49
C LEU A 93 13.62 15.66 -3.07
N PHE A 94 12.95 16.80 -2.92
CA PHE A 94 12.88 17.54 -1.66
C PHE A 94 11.55 17.35 -0.93
N MET A 95 10.63 16.57 -1.50
CA MET A 95 9.27 16.42 -0.97
C MET A 95 9.20 15.52 0.27
N VAL A 96 10.00 14.45 0.30
CA VAL A 96 9.98 13.43 1.35
C VAL A 96 11.37 13.26 1.93
N THR A 97 11.48 13.49 3.24
CA THR A 97 12.74 13.32 3.97
C THR A 97 13.06 11.83 4.23
N PRO A 98 14.34 11.47 4.50
CA PRO A 98 14.69 10.10 4.89
C PRO A 98 13.94 9.60 6.13
N LYS A 99 13.69 10.48 7.11
CA LYS A 99 12.95 10.17 8.34
C LYS A 99 11.50 9.78 8.06
N GLU A 100 10.84 10.49 7.14
CA GLU A 100 9.44 10.21 6.75
C GLU A 100 9.34 8.94 5.89
N ARG A 101 10.36 8.61 5.11
CA ARG A 101 10.40 7.39 4.30
C ARG A 101 10.68 6.13 5.11
N ALA A 102 11.54 6.23 6.14
CA ALA A 102 12.06 5.07 6.87
C ALA A 102 10.98 4.10 7.41
N PRO A 103 9.83 4.53 7.96
CA PRO A 103 8.78 3.60 8.39
C PRO A 103 8.20 2.78 7.24
N TYR A 104 8.04 3.36 6.06
CA TYR A 104 7.49 2.69 4.88
C TYR A 104 8.50 1.76 4.21
N ASP A 105 9.78 2.15 4.16
CA ASP A 105 10.86 1.26 3.73
C ASP A 105 10.96 0.04 4.66
N ARG A 106 10.76 0.23 5.97
CA ARG A 106 10.76 -0.86 6.97
C ARG A 106 9.65 -1.89 6.73
N ILE A 107 8.45 -1.47 6.33
CA ILE A 107 7.36 -2.41 5.99
C ILE A 107 7.81 -3.41 4.91
N LEU A 108 8.47 -2.92 3.86
CA LEU A 108 8.95 -3.77 2.76
C LEU A 108 10.10 -4.68 3.21
N GLN A 109 10.97 -4.17 4.08
CA GLN A 109 12.04 -4.96 4.70
C GLN A 109 11.47 -6.07 5.61
N ASP A 110 10.40 -5.80 6.35
CA ASP A 110 9.71 -6.76 7.20
C ASP A 110 9.01 -7.84 6.38
N VAL A 111 8.41 -7.49 5.23
CA VAL A 111 7.91 -8.48 4.26
C VAL A 111 9.02 -9.41 3.80
N VAL A 112 10.20 -8.87 3.45
CA VAL A 112 11.36 -9.70 3.06
C VAL A 112 11.81 -10.62 4.19
N LYS A 113 11.86 -10.13 5.44
CA LYS A 113 12.21 -10.94 6.61
C LYS A 113 11.25 -12.12 6.78
N LEU A 114 9.94 -11.86 6.72
CA LEU A 114 8.90 -12.90 6.85
C LEU A 114 9.01 -13.94 5.73
N LEU A 115 9.20 -13.52 4.48
CA LEU A 115 9.35 -14.43 3.35
C LEU A 115 10.60 -15.31 3.49
N ARG A 116 11.73 -14.74 3.91
CA ARG A 116 12.97 -15.49 4.16
C ARG A 116 12.83 -16.48 5.30
N HIS A 117 12.25 -16.06 6.42
CA HIS A 117 11.97 -16.93 7.55
C HIS A 117 11.09 -18.11 7.12
N SER A 118 10.14 -17.86 6.22
CA SER A 118 9.23 -18.89 5.67
C SER A 118 9.87 -19.78 4.59
N GLY A 119 11.17 -19.62 4.31
CA GLY A 119 11.91 -20.41 3.32
C GLY A 119 11.56 -20.07 1.86
N ILE A 120 10.95 -18.92 1.60
CA ILE A 120 10.49 -18.54 0.27
C ILE A 120 11.63 -17.93 -0.52
N ARG A 121 11.93 -18.51 -1.69
CA ARG A 121 12.90 -17.96 -2.65
C ARG A 121 12.20 -17.02 -3.61
N PHE A 122 12.76 -15.82 -3.79
CA PHE A 122 12.25 -14.81 -4.71
C PHE A 122 13.38 -13.89 -5.17
N ALA A 123 13.18 -13.27 -6.33
CA ALA A 123 14.02 -12.21 -6.86
C ALA A 123 13.43 -10.84 -6.52
N TYR A 124 14.28 -9.82 -6.46
CA TYR A 124 13.85 -8.43 -6.48
C TYR A 124 14.69 -7.64 -7.48
N ARG A 125 14.03 -7.15 -8.54
CA ARG A 125 14.63 -6.39 -9.64
C ARG A 125 14.00 -4.98 -9.66
N PRO A 126 14.59 -3.95 -9.02
CA PRO A 126 14.04 -2.59 -8.96
C PRO A 126 13.77 -1.99 -10.34
N GLU A 127 14.52 -2.37 -11.38
CA GLU A 127 14.27 -2.01 -12.76
C GLU A 127 13.00 -2.63 -13.38
N LEU A 128 12.37 -3.59 -12.69
CA LEU A 128 11.10 -4.22 -13.04
C LEU A 128 9.98 -3.97 -12.01
N ASP A 129 10.28 -3.31 -10.89
CA ASP A 129 9.30 -2.96 -9.85
C ASP A 129 8.60 -1.65 -10.23
N PHE A 130 7.67 -1.76 -11.18
CA PHE A 130 6.90 -0.64 -11.69
C PHE A 130 5.70 -0.32 -10.81
N TYR A 131 5.27 0.94 -10.84
CA TYR A 131 3.97 1.33 -10.31
C TYR A 131 2.86 0.47 -10.93
N SER A 132 1.91 0.00 -10.12
CA SER A 132 0.85 -0.89 -10.61
C SER A 132 -0.14 -0.22 -11.58
N GLY A 133 -0.25 1.11 -11.55
CA GLY A 133 -1.24 1.87 -12.31
C GLY A 133 -2.57 2.10 -11.57
N ILE A 134 -2.76 1.46 -10.41
CA ILE A 134 -4.09 1.31 -9.80
C ILE A 134 -4.83 2.61 -9.50
N LEU A 135 -4.15 3.72 -9.16
CA LEU A 135 -4.84 4.99 -8.87
C LEU A 135 -5.49 5.58 -10.13
N LEU A 136 -4.96 5.31 -11.33
CA LEU A 136 -5.62 5.71 -12.58
C LEU A 136 -6.98 5.01 -12.70
N TYR A 137 -7.01 3.71 -12.43
CA TYR A 137 -8.23 2.92 -12.42
C TYR A 137 -9.20 3.36 -11.30
N ASP A 138 -8.70 3.54 -10.07
CA ASP A 138 -9.51 3.98 -8.92
C ASP A 138 -10.15 5.36 -9.15
N LEU A 139 -9.54 6.19 -9.99
CA LEU A 139 -10.02 7.51 -10.38
C LEU A 139 -10.82 7.54 -11.69
N GLY A 140 -10.99 6.39 -12.36
CA GLY A 140 -11.79 6.26 -13.58
C GLY A 140 -11.08 6.58 -14.90
N ASP A 141 -9.76 6.77 -14.90
CA ASP A 141 -8.96 6.89 -16.13
C ASP A 141 -8.52 5.50 -16.63
N GLU A 142 -9.50 4.74 -17.14
CA GLU A 142 -9.29 3.37 -17.62
C GLU A 142 -8.38 3.29 -18.85
N GLU A 143 -8.35 4.33 -19.68
CA GLU A 143 -7.50 4.40 -20.87
C GLU A 143 -6.02 4.51 -20.46
N ALA A 144 -5.67 5.51 -19.63
CA ALA A 144 -4.30 5.64 -19.15
C ALA A 144 -3.86 4.44 -18.31
N PHE A 145 -4.78 3.87 -17.52
CA PHE A 145 -4.51 2.62 -16.81
C PHE A 145 -4.16 1.49 -17.78
N SER A 146 -4.95 1.29 -18.84
CA SER A 146 -4.75 0.22 -19.81
C SER A 146 -3.43 0.38 -20.57
N GLU A 147 -3.08 1.59 -20.99
CA GLU A 147 -1.78 1.88 -21.61
C GLU A 147 -0.61 1.51 -20.69
N HIS A 148 -0.66 1.96 -19.44
CA HIS A 148 0.40 1.70 -18.46
C HIS A 148 0.48 0.22 -18.11
N ALA A 149 -0.66 -0.46 -17.92
CA ALA A 149 -0.73 -1.89 -17.65
C ALA A 149 -0.11 -2.72 -18.78
N ARG A 150 -0.38 -2.39 -20.05
CA ARG A 150 0.25 -3.04 -21.21
C ARG A 150 1.77 -2.86 -21.22
N PHE A 151 2.25 -1.65 -20.91
CA PHE A 151 3.68 -1.39 -20.78
C PHE A 151 4.32 -2.28 -19.70
N VAL A 152 3.77 -2.27 -18.47
CA VAL A 152 4.31 -3.04 -17.34
C VAL A 152 4.25 -4.54 -17.62
N ALA A 153 3.10 -5.05 -18.06
CA ALA A 153 2.90 -6.46 -18.39
C ALA A 153 3.90 -6.92 -19.47
N GLY A 154 4.11 -6.12 -20.51
CA GLY A 154 5.07 -6.42 -21.57
C GLY A 154 6.52 -6.47 -21.06
N ARG A 155 6.91 -5.57 -20.15
CA ARG A 155 8.25 -5.59 -19.52
C ARG A 155 8.45 -6.83 -18.65
N LEU A 156 7.49 -7.16 -17.79
CA LEU A 156 7.55 -8.34 -16.92
C LEU A 156 7.59 -9.64 -17.73
N LYS A 157 6.73 -9.75 -18.76
CA LYS A 157 6.69 -10.92 -19.66
C LYS A 157 8.03 -11.11 -20.40
N ARG A 158 8.59 -10.05 -20.98
CA ARG A 158 9.91 -10.11 -21.65
C ARG A 158 11.04 -10.48 -20.70
N ALA A 159 10.92 -10.12 -19.43
CA ALA A 159 11.90 -10.45 -18.40
C ALA A 159 11.73 -11.87 -17.80
N GLY A 160 10.85 -12.70 -18.37
CA GLY A 160 10.63 -14.09 -17.96
C GLY A 160 9.92 -14.26 -16.62
N VAL A 161 9.25 -13.22 -16.11
CA VAL A 161 8.53 -13.29 -14.83
C VAL A 161 7.28 -14.15 -14.99
N LYS A 162 7.10 -15.13 -14.11
CA LYS A 162 5.92 -16.02 -14.05
C LYS A 162 5.10 -15.81 -12.79
N THR A 163 5.76 -15.60 -11.65
CA THR A 163 5.12 -15.42 -10.35
C THR A 163 5.41 -14.03 -9.80
N LEU A 164 4.38 -13.36 -9.29
CA LEU A 164 4.49 -12.07 -8.61
C LEU A 164 4.11 -12.25 -7.15
N ILE A 165 5.05 -11.96 -6.24
CA ILE A 165 4.74 -11.82 -4.82
C ILE A 165 4.40 -10.35 -4.57
N THR A 166 3.16 -10.06 -4.19
CA THR A 166 2.68 -8.68 -3.99
C THR A 166 2.62 -8.32 -2.50
N VAL A 167 2.82 -7.04 -2.19
CA VAL A 167 2.91 -6.56 -0.79
C VAL A 167 1.66 -5.86 -0.29
N ASP A 168 0.75 -5.48 -1.19
CA ASP A 168 -0.43 -4.68 -0.88
C ASP A 168 -1.65 -5.09 -1.73
N PRO A 169 -2.88 -4.75 -1.31
CA PRO A 169 -4.08 -5.20 -1.98
C PRO A 169 -4.37 -4.53 -3.33
N HIS A 170 -3.97 -3.27 -3.52
CA HIS A 170 -4.20 -2.53 -4.76
C HIS A 170 -3.34 -3.12 -5.89
N THR A 171 -2.06 -3.33 -5.61
CA THR A 171 -1.12 -3.99 -6.53
C THR A 171 -1.54 -5.43 -6.80
N THR A 172 -2.00 -6.16 -5.78
CA THR A 172 -2.53 -7.52 -5.98
C THR A 172 -3.71 -7.52 -6.94
N TYR A 173 -4.71 -6.65 -6.71
CA TYR A 173 -5.90 -6.59 -7.54
C TYR A 173 -5.56 -6.19 -8.98
N ALA A 174 -4.67 -5.21 -9.16
CA ALA A 174 -4.18 -4.79 -10.48
C ALA A 174 -3.61 -5.98 -11.27
N PHE A 175 -2.59 -6.66 -10.72
CA PHE A 175 -1.94 -7.76 -11.44
C PHE A 175 -2.82 -9.01 -11.58
N LYS A 176 -3.65 -9.32 -10.59
CA LYS A 176 -4.44 -10.58 -10.54
C LYS A 176 -5.73 -10.50 -11.34
N VAL A 177 -6.36 -9.31 -11.42
CA VAL A 177 -7.70 -9.14 -11.99
C VAL A 177 -7.70 -8.22 -13.20
N LEU A 178 -7.05 -7.05 -13.09
CA LEU A 178 -7.15 -6.03 -14.13
C LEU A 178 -6.20 -6.27 -15.31
N TYR A 179 -4.95 -6.62 -15.04
CA TYR A 179 -3.92 -6.85 -16.07
C TYR A 179 -4.33 -7.96 -17.07
N PRO A 180 -4.89 -9.10 -16.65
CA PRO A 180 -5.43 -10.09 -17.58
C PRO A 180 -6.49 -9.52 -18.52
N ARG A 181 -7.36 -8.62 -18.02
CA ARG A 181 -8.45 -8.02 -18.80
C ARG A 181 -7.97 -7.00 -19.82
N VAL A 182 -7.07 -6.09 -19.41
CA VAL A 182 -6.68 -4.93 -20.25
C VAL A 182 -5.42 -5.14 -21.08
N ALA A 183 -4.54 -6.06 -20.65
CA ALA A 183 -3.27 -6.34 -21.29
C ALA A 183 -3.16 -7.78 -21.84
N GLY A 184 -4.11 -8.67 -21.53
CA GLY A 184 -4.08 -10.07 -21.99
C GLY A 184 -2.93 -10.89 -21.41
N VAL A 185 -2.31 -10.44 -20.31
CA VAL A 185 -1.19 -11.11 -19.65
C VAL A 185 -1.59 -11.49 -18.23
N SER A 186 -1.40 -12.76 -17.89
CA SER A 186 -1.64 -13.30 -16.55
C SER A 186 -0.33 -13.73 -15.91
N PHE A 187 -0.19 -13.47 -14.61
CA PHE A 187 0.89 -13.95 -13.76
C PHE A 187 0.30 -14.80 -12.64
N ASN A 188 1.09 -15.68 -12.04
CA ASN A 188 0.74 -16.30 -10.76
C ASN A 188 0.94 -15.26 -9.65
N VAL A 189 -0.14 -14.56 -9.26
CA VAL A 189 -0.09 -13.47 -8.26
C VAL A 189 -0.40 -14.00 -6.86
N ARG A 190 0.56 -13.88 -5.95
CA ARG A 190 0.50 -14.32 -4.56
C ARG A 190 0.78 -13.15 -3.61
N PRO A 191 -0.19 -12.63 -2.85
CA PRO A 191 0.10 -11.74 -1.73
C PRO A 191 1.05 -12.40 -0.73
N TYR A 192 2.02 -11.64 -0.23
CA TYR A 192 3.10 -12.19 0.62
C TYR A 192 2.58 -12.98 1.82
N PHE A 193 1.48 -12.52 2.45
CA PHE A 193 0.91 -13.18 3.63
C PHE A 193 0.42 -14.61 3.36
N GLU A 194 0.12 -14.96 2.11
CA GLU A 194 -0.23 -16.36 1.77
C GLU A 194 0.98 -17.30 1.85
N LEU A 195 2.18 -16.73 1.80
CA LEU A 195 3.46 -17.46 1.79
C LEU A 195 4.13 -17.44 3.17
N VAL A 196 3.61 -16.66 4.11
CA VAL A 196 4.12 -16.58 5.48
C VAL A 196 3.82 -17.86 6.23
N ARG A 197 4.87 -18.48 6.78
CA ARG A 197 4.85 -19.65 7.65
C ARG A 197 5.42 -19.21 8.99
N LEU A 198 4.52 -18.99 9.95
CA LEU A 198 4.86 -18.54 11.29
C LEU A 198 3.98 -19.29 12.28
N GLU A 199 4.62 -19.97 13.22
CA GLU A 199 3.95 -20.82 14.21
C GLU A 199 4.51 -20.49 15.59
N ALA A 200 3.61 -20.19 16.53
CA ALA A 200 3.96 -19.88 17.91
C ALA A 200 2.82 -20.32 18.83
N PRO A 201 3.12 -20.71 20.08
CA PRO A 201 2.09 -20.98 21.07
C PRO A 201 1.29 -19.69 21.38
N PRO A 202 0.08 -19.81 21.95
CA PRO A 202 -0.68 -18.66 22.43
C PRO A 202 0.18 -17.74 23.29
N ASN A 203 0.25 -16.47 22.92
CA ASN A 203 1.20 -15.50 23.50
C ASN A 203 0.52 -14.32 24.20
N GLY A 204 -0.81 -14.37 24.35
CA GLY A 204 -1.60 -13.32 25.01
C GLY A 204 -1.81 -12.05 24.18
N HIS A 205 -1.17 -11.93 23.00
CA HIS A 205 -1.43 -10.80 22.13
C HIS A 205 -2.85 -10.87 21.55
N ARG A 206 -3.49 -9.70 21.47
CA ARG A 206 -4.78 -9.48 20.82
C ARG A 206 -4.62 -8.41 19.76
N VAL A 207 -5.26 -8.59 18.60
CA VAL A 207 -5.24 -7.58 17.52
C VAL A 207 -6.56 -7.42 16.83
N THR A 208 -6.77 -6.22 16.32
CA THR A 208 -7.92 -5.81 15.53
C THR A 208 -7.51 -5.64 14.08
N VAL A 209 -8.00 -6.54 13.23
CA VAL A 209 -7.65 -6.54 11.82
C VAL A 209 -8.58 -5.60 11.05
N HIS A 210 -8.03 -4.55 10.46
CA HIS A 210 -8.72 -3.77 9.43
C HIS A 210 -8.60 -4.48 8.08
N ASP A 211 -9.73 -4.94 7.53
CA ASP A 211 -9.79 -5.53 6.19
C ASP A 211 -9.77 -4.47 5.10
N PRO A 212 -8.74 -4.45 4.22
CA PRO A 212 -8.76 -3.61 3.04
C PRO A 212 -9.86 -4.05 2.06
N CYS A 213 -10.50 -3.10 1.39
CA CYS A 213 -11.59 -3.35 0.46
C CYS A 213 -11.21 -4.36 -0.66
N PHE A 214 -10.03 -4.23 -1.25
CA PHE A 214 -9.52 -5.11 -2.30
C PHE A 214 -9.28 -6.55 -1.82
N PHE A 215 -8.69 -6.76 -0.64
CA PHE A 215 -8.57 -8.12 -0.10
C PHE A 215 -9.91 -8.69 0.40
N GLY A 216 -10.76 -7.88 1.03
CA GLY A 216 -12.02 -8.34 1.59
C GLY A 216 -13.10 -8.57 0.54
N ARG A 217 -13.54 -7.50 -0.13
CA ARG A 217 -14.68 -7.50 -1.06
C ARG A 217 -14.38 -8.18 -2.38
N TYR A 218 -13.24 -7.84 -2.99
CA TYR A 218 -12.95 -8.24 -4.36
C TYR A 218 -12.19 -9.56 -4.46
N LEU A 219 -11.18 -9.76 -3.62
CA LEU A 219 -10.34 -10.96 -3.64
C LEU A 219 -10.78 -12.04 -2.64
N LYS A 220 -11.69 -11.72 -1.70
CA LYS A 220 -12.23 -12.64 -0.68
C LYS A 220 -11.15 -13.33 0.17
N MET A 221 -10.11 -12.59 0.53
CA MET A 221 -8.88 -13.09 1.17
C MET A 221 -8.77 -12.78 2.67
N SER A 222 -9.74 -12.08 3.26
CA SER A 222 -9.69 -11.62 4.66
C SER A 222 -9.40 -12.71 5.72
N GLN A 223 -9.72 -13.97 5.44
CA GLN A 223 -9.45 -15.06 6.38
C GLN A 223 -7.99 -15.54 6.37
N VAL A 224 -7.24 -15.31 5.29
CA VAL A 224 -5.83 -15.72 5.20
C VAL A 224 -4.96 -15.03 6.26
N PRO A 225 -4.91 -13.69 6.37
CA PRO A 225 -4.09 -13.01 7.38
C PRO A 225 -4.53 -13.34 8.81
N ARG A 226 -5.83 -13.56 9.05
CA ARG A 226 -6.34 -14.01 10.35
C ARG A 226 -5.83 -15.39 10.74
N ARG A 227 -5.74 -16.33 9.77
CA ARG A 227 -5.13 -17.64 10.03
C ARG A 227 -3.64 -17.55 10.32
N VAL A 228 -2.92 -16.66 9.64
CA VAL A 228 -1.50 -16.39 9.94
C VAL A 228 -1.34 -15.89 11.38
N LEU A 229 -2.15 -14.92 11.80
CA LEU A 229 -2.14 -14.41 13.18
C LEU A 229 -2.45 -15.50 14.22
N ARG A 230 -3.49 -16.30 13.98
CA ARG A 230 -3.85 -17.40 14.90
C ARG A 230 -2.77 -18.48 15.01
N ARG A 231 -2.12 -18.84 13.89
CA ARG A 231 -0.97 -19.76 13.90
C ARG A 231 0.23 -19.19 14.66
N ALA A 232 0.40 -17.87 14.59
CA ALA A 232 1.37 -17.12 15.36
C ALA A 232 0.97 -16.89 16.83
N GLY A 233 -0.04 -17.60 17.35
CA GLY A 233 -0.45 -17.52 18.75
C GLY A 233 -1.26 -16.27 19.13
N VAL A 234 -1.64 -15.44 18.14
CA VAL A 234 -2.34 -14.17 18.35
C VAL A 234 -3.85 -14.34 18.28
N THR A 235 -4.57 -13.76 19.24
CA THR A 235 -6.03 -13.68 19.24
C THR A 235 -6.51 -12.55 18.33
N VAL A 236 -7.36 -12.86 17.35
CA VAL A 236 -7.95 -11.88 16.44
C VAL A 236 -9.32 -11.46 16.97
N CYS A 237 -9.47 -10.17 17.31
CA CYS A 237 -10.74 -9.61 17.75
C CYS A 237 -11.76 -9.54 16.61
N ASP A 238 -13.03 -9.74 16.95
CA ASP A 238 -14.13 -9.60 16.00
C ASP A 238 -14.46 -8.13 15.78
N VAL A 239 -14.61 -7.77 14.49
CA VAL A 239 -14.88 -6.41 14.05
C VAL A 239 -16.15 -6.43 13.22
N GLN A 240 -17.11 -5.57 13.58
CA GLN A 240 -18.29 -5.34 12.75
C GLN A 240 -17.90 -4.79 11.38
N HIS A 241 -18.63 -5.17 10.34
CA HIS A 241 -18.34 -4.75 8.97
C HIS A 241 -16.89 -5.12 8.58
N SER A 242 -16.64 -6.41 8.47
CA SER A 242 -15.36 -7.03 8.13
C SER A 242 -15.53 -7.98 6.94
N GLY A 243 -14.42 -8.51 6.41
CA GLY A 243 -14.44 -9.40 5.26
C GLY A 243 -14.99 -8.75 4.00
N THR A 244 -15.94 -9.41 3.33
CA THR A 244 -16.59 -8.92 2.11
C THR A 244 -17.45 -7.67 2.34
N LEU A 245 -17.88 -7.46 3.59
CA LEU A 245 -18.68 -6.32 4.03
C LEU A 245 -17.83 -5.24 4.73
N THR A 246 -16.51 -5.24 4.51
CA THR A 246 -15.62 -4.26 5.15
C THR A 246 -15.98 -2.81 4.80
N HIS A 247 -16.05 -1.95 5.82
CA HIS A 247 -16.16 -0.51 5.60
C HIS A 247 -14.84 0.09 5.12
N CYS A 248 -14.95 1.10 4.25
CA CYS A 248 -13.81 1.79 3.66
C CYS A 248 -13.00 2.55 4.72
N CYS A 249 -11.70 2.70 4.46
CA CYS A 249 -10.81 3.55 5.24
C CYS A 249 -10.86 5.04 4.85
N GLY A 250 -11.65 5.42 3.85
CA GLY A 250 -11.71 6.79 3.30
C GLY A 250 -10.85 6.99 2.05
N GLY A 251 -9.69 6.33 1.95
CA GLY A 251 -8.79 6.50 0.81
C GLY A 251 -9.04 5.60 -0.41
N PRO A 252 -8.56 5.97 -1.61
CA PRO A 252 -7.78 7.17 -1.95
C PRO A 252 -8.64 8.43 -2.26
N ALA A 253 -9.90 8.44 -1.86
CA ALA A 253 -10.85 9.52 -2.19
C ALA A 253 -10.48 10.88 -1.56
N GLU A 254 -9.52 10.95 -0.63
CA GLU A 254 -9.01 12.22 -0.08
C GLU A 254 -8.38 13.12 -1.14
N SER A 255 -7.98 12.57 -2.28
CA SER A 255 -7.47 13.36 -3.42
C SER A 255 -8.57 14.08 -4.22
N VAL A 256 -9.84 13.71 -4.00
CA VAL A 256 -11.01 14.22 -4.73
C VAL A 256 -12.00 14.91 -3.78
N SER A 257 -12.22 14.34 -2.60
CA SER A 257 -13.11 14.87 -1.56
C SER A 257 -12.52 14.62 -0.16
N PRO A 258 -11.59 15.49 0.29
CA PRO A 258 -10.94 15.36 1.60
C PRO A 258 -11.94 15.31 2.75
N LYS A 259 -12.96 16.20 2.74
CA LYS A 259 -13.99 16.26 3.79
C LYS A 259 -14.78 14.96 3.94
N LEU A 260 -15.27 14.40 2.83
CA LEU A 260 -16.01 13.12 2.86
C LEU A 260 -15.11 11.97 3.29
N SER A 261 -13.88 11.93 2.77
CA SER A 261 -12.89 10.93 3.15
C SER A 261 -12.66 10.94 4.67
N ARG A 262 -12.51 12.13 5.28
CA ARG A 262 -12.35 12.29 6.73
C ARG A 262 -13.53 11.74 7.54
N GLN A 263 -14.76 12.02 7.12
CA GLN A 263 -15.96 11.48 7.79
C GLN A 263 -16.01 9.95 7.74
N ILE A 264 -15.58 9.35 6.63
CA ILE A 264 -15.49 7.90 6.48
C ILE A 264 -14.38 7.32 7.39
N MET A 265 -13.21 7.97 7.42
CA MET A 265 -12.09 7.62 8.30
C MET A 265 -12.51 7.58 9.77
N GLU A 266 -13.11 8.66 10.28
CA GLU A 266 -13.52 8.80 11.68
C GLU A 266 -14.52 7.72 12.09
N ARG A 267 -15.53 7.46 11.25
CA ARG A 267 -16.50 6.37 11.47
C ARG A 267 -15.80 5.01 11.52
N ARG A 268 -14.83 4.75 10.63
CA ARG A 268 -14.13 3.47 10.59
C ARG A 268 -13.22 3.27 11.79
N VAL A 269 -12.51 4.31 12.22
CA VAL A 269 -11.66 4.25 13.43
C VAL A 269 -12.49 3.99 14.67
N ALA A 270 -13.61 4.69 14.84
CA ALA A 270 -14.52 4.46 15.95
C ALA A 270 -15.05 3.00 15.99
N GLN A 271 -15.26 2.36 14.83
CA GLN A 271 -15.64 0.94 14.78
C GLN A 271 -14.50 0.01 15.20
N LEU A 272 -13.28 0.26 14.74
CA LEU A 272 -12.12 -0.58 15.05
C LEU A 272 -11.74 -0.48 16.53
N GLN A 273 -11.78 0.72 17.10
CA GLN A 273 -11.40 0.97 18.49
C GLN A 273 -12.31 0.29 19.54
N LYS A 274 -13.55 -0.07 19.19
CA LYS A 274 -14.47 -0.82 20.08
C LYS A 274 -13.93 -2.16 20.59
N THR A 275 -12.91 -2.69 19.91
CA THR A 275 -12.26 -3.95 20.28
C THR A 275 -11.23 -3.80 21.41
N GLU A 276 -10.80 -2.56 21.68
CA GLU A 276 -9.77 -2.20 22.66
C GLU A 276 -8.42 -2.90 22.45
N ALA A 277 -8.18 -3.42 21.24
CA ALA A 277 -6.95 -4.07 20.86
C ALA A 277 -6.20 -3.26 19.77
N PRO A 278 -4.86 -3.36 19.70
CA PRO A 278 -4.07 -2.72 18.66
C PRO A 278 -4.58 -3.02 17.26
N ILE A 279 -4.63 -2.00 16.41
CA ILE A 279 -5.15 -2.13 15.04
C ILE A 279 -4.01 -2.53 14.10
N VAL A 280 -4.25 -3.55 13.27
CA VAL A 280 -3.34 -3.94 12.19
C VAL A 280 -4.00 -3.75 10.82
N ALA A 281 -3.26 -3.18 9.88
CA ALA A 281 -3.69 -2.96 8.50
C ALA A 281 -2.71 -3.59 7.51
N MET A 282 -3.23 -4.06 6.37
CA MET A 282 -2.42 -4.70 5.31
C MET A 282 -2.34 -3.85 4.03
N CYS A 283 -2.84 -2.62 4.09
CA CYS A 283 -2.90 -1.72 2.96
C CYS A 283 -2.19 -0.42 3.30
N PRO A 284 -1.23 0.05 2.48
CA PRO A 284 -0.53 1.30 2.70
C PRO A 284 -1.48 2.51 2.74
N ILE A 285 -2.53 2.52 1.92
CA ILE A 285 -3.53 3.61 1.91
C ILE A 285 -4.36 3.58 3.20
N CYS A 286 -4.79 2.40 3.66
CA CYS A 286 -5.50 2.27 4.92
C CYS A 286 -4.63 2.70 6.10
N LEU A 287 -3.36 2.30 6.11
CA LEU A 287 -2.40 2.68 7.14
C LEU A 287 -2.28 4.21 7.25
N GLY A 288 -2.02 4.89 6.13
CA GLY A 288 -1.91 6.36 6.12
C GLY A 288 -3.21 7.05 6.53
N ASN A 289 -4.35 6.65 5.96
CA ASN A 289 -5.64 7.29 6.25
C ASN A 289 -6.10 7.09 7.69
N LEU A 290 -5.98 5.88 8.25
CA LEU A 290 -6.35 5.65 9.65
C LEU A 290 -5.44 6.45 10.62
N LYS A 291 -4.13 6.58 10.30
CA LYS A 291 -3.21 7.42 11.09
C LYS A 291 -3.55 8.91 11.05
N LYS A 292 -4.03 9.42 9.91
CA LYS A 292 -4.41 10.85 9.76
C LYS A 292 -5.46 11.30 10.77
N VAL A 293 -6.34 10.39 11.22
CA VAL A 293 -7.38 10.68 12.23
C VAL A 293 -7.01 10.16 13.62
N GLY A 294 -5.72 9.86 13.86
CA GLY A 294 -5.18 9.55 15.19
C GLY A 294 -5.32 8.09 15.63
N ALA A 295 -5.64 7.16 14.73
CA ALA A 295 -5.65 5.75 15.10
C ALA A 295 -4.23 5.22 15.35
N ASP A 296 -4.03 4.48 16.44
CA ASP A 296 -2.85 3.66 16.65
C ASP A 296 -2.94 2.39 15.80
N VAL A 297 -2.42 2.47 14.58
CA VAL A 297 -2.43 1.41 13.59
C VAL A 297 -1.04 1.04 13.11
N GLN A 298 -0.77 -0.26 13.08
CA GLN A 298 0.48 -0.84 12.60
C GLN A 298 0.26 -1.59 11.28
N ASP A 299 1.31 -1.64 10.46
CA ASP A 299 1.32 -2.54 9.30
C ASP A 299 1.40 -4.01 9.74
N PHE A 300 0.69 -4.89 9.06
CA PHE A 300 0.61 -6.32 9.36
C PHE A 300 1.97 -7.03 9.34
N ALA A 301 2.84 -6.76 8.35
CA ALA A 301 4.17 -7.38 8.30
C ALA A 301 5.03 -6.88 9.45
N SER A 302 5.03 -5.58 9.69
CA SER A 302 5.78 -4.99 10.80
C SER A 302 5.29 -5.49 12.16
N TYR A 303 3.98 -5.69 12.33
CA TYR A 303 3.42 -6.27 13.55
C TYR A 303 3.96 -7.68 13.80
N LEU A 304 3.92 -8.56 12.78
CA LEU A 304 4.41 -9.93 12.89
C LEU A 304 5.92 -9.96 13.17
N VAL A 305 6.71 -9.11 12.51
CA VAL A 305 8.15 -9.07 12.77
C VAL A 305 8.45 -8.62 14.19
N GLN A 306 7.86 -7.51 14.64
CA GLN A 306 8.21 -6.90 15.93
C GLN A 306 7.69 -7.65 17.14
N ASN A 307 6.55 -8.34 17.03
CA ASN A 307 5.91 -8.99 18.17
C ASN A 307 6.10 -10.51 18.19
N ILE A 308 6.36 -11.13 17.04
CA ILE A 308 6.39 -12.59 16.92
C ILE A 308 7.76 -13.11 16.49
N LEU A 309 8.33 -12.57 15.41
CA LEU A 309 9.58 -13.09 14.85
C LEU A 309 10.82 -12.57 15.60
N GLU A 310 10.83 -11.29 15.91
CA GLU A 310 11.91 -10.58 16.61
C GLU A 310 11.31 -9.83 17.82
N PRO A 311 10.68 -10.53 18.79
CA PRO A 311 10.07 -9.90 19.94
C PRO A 311 11.14 -9.13 20.72
N SER A 312 10.93 -7.82 20.88
CA SER A 312 11.71 -7.04 21.83
C SER A 312 11.47 -7.60 23.23
N SER A 313 12.48 -7.65 24.10
CA SER A 313 12.37 -8.13 25.50
C SER A 313 11.45 -7.29 26.40
N VAL A 314 10.71 -6.34 25.84
CA VAL A 314 9.74 -5.50 26.53
C VAL A 314 8.38 -6.19 26.49
N VAL A 315 8.09 -6.96 27.54
CA VAL A 315 6.79 -7.58 27.78
C VAL A 315 5.73 -6.45 27.85
N PRO A 316 4.65 -6.49 27.05
CA PRO A 316 3.56 -5.52 27.22
C PRO A 316 2.97 -5.66 28.63
N PRO A 317 2.63 -4.55 29.32
CA PRO A 317 2.01 -4.64 30.64
C PRO A 317 0.75 -5.48 30.53
N ARG A 318 0.66 -6.52 31.38
CA ARG A 318 -0.58 -7.30 31.52
C ARG A 318 -1.67 -6.31 31.91
N LEU A 319 -2.65 -6.10 31.03
CA LEU A 319 -3.89 -5.44 31.43
C LEU A 319 -4.50 -6.33 32.51
N GLY A 320 -4.61 -5.77 33.72
CA GLY A 320 -5.05 -6.45 34.92
C GLY A 320 -6.44 -7.04 34.77
N THR A 321 -6.65 -8.14 35.50
CA THR A 321 -7.91 -8.84 35.74
C THR A 321 -9.03 -7.92 36.19
#